data_AF-A0A820YHI1-F1
#
_entry.id   AF-A0A820YHI1-F1
#
_cell.length_a   1.000
_cell.length_b   1.000
_cell.length_c   1.000
_cell.angle_alpha   90.00
_cell.angle_beta   90.00
_cell.angle_gamma   90.00
#
_symmetry.space_group_name_H-M   'P 1'
#
loop_
_entity.id
_entity.type
_entity.pdbx_description
1 polymer ?
#
loop_
_entity_poly.entity_id
_entity_poly.type
_entity_poly.pdbx_seq_one_letter_code
_entity_poly.pdbx_strand_id
1 'polypeptide(L)'
;AVNNRRVLMVFLYFNFFLDAFLGLVSSTLRLSQSLIGAIIYMSRLDYSPLGRKLETWDDGFSAYCGFIHIECAHRHPVLLVFVGHLLSIVKSKDDSVSMKTVMTDAEHVITADERAENTRAEHRRRQWIRKWQLAAFLVRNPSIAFFRKAYINQYHSNSLIEVSRTINYDIQKIGIRRYMSV
;
A
#
# COMPACT_ATOMS: atom_id res chain seq x y z
N ALA A 1 58.47 29.71 -24.18
CA ALA A 1 57.62 30.82 -24.69
C ALA A 1 57.71 30.82 -26.21
N VAL A 2 56.60 30.96 -26.95
CA VAL A 2 56.63 30.98 -28.43
C VAL A 2 57.12 32.36 -28.88
N ASN A 3 58.23 32.39 -29.62
CA ASN A 3 58.92 33.64 -29.96
C ASN A 3 58.26 34.44 -31.09
N ASN A 4 57.29 33.87 -31.82
CA ASN A 4 56.65 34.53 -32.95
C ASN A 4 55.12 34.63 -32.79
N ARG A 5 54.67 35.80 -32.34
CA ARG A 5 53.25 36.10 -32.09
C ARG A 5 52.38 35.96 -33.35
N ARG A 6 52.92 36.19 -34.55
CA ARG A 6 52.14 36.08 -35.81
C ARG A 6 51.80 34.63 -36.14
N VAL A 7 52.76 33.72 -35.98
CA VAL A 7 52.54 32.27 -36.20
C VAL A 7 51.53 31.72 -35.20
N LEU A 8 51.61 32.18 -33.95
CA LEU A 8 50.64 31.81 -32.91
C LEU A 8 49.20 32.20 -33.31
N MET A 9 48.98 33.42 -33.83
CA MET A 9 47.65 33.88 -34.22
C MET A 9 47.08 33.10 -35.41
N VAL A 10 47.90 32.74 -36.39
CA VAL A 10 47.48 31.89 -37.52
C VAL A 10 47.10 30.48 -37.03
N PHE A 11 47.89 29.92 -36.12
CA PHE A 11 47.60 28.61 -35.51
C PHE A 11 46.31 28.61 -34.67
N LEU A 12 46.10 29.67 -33.86
CA LEU A 12 44.86 29.85 -33.09
C LEU A 12 43.63 29.95 -34.00
N TYR A 13 43.71 30.72 -35.10
CA TYR A 13 42.61 30.82 -36.05
C TYR A 13 42.30 29.48 -36.71
N PHE A 14 43.32 28.70 -37.06
CA PHE A 14 43.14 27.36 -37.62
C PHE A 14 42.54 26.39 -36.60
N ASN A 15 43.00 26.39 -35.34
CA ASN A 15 42.42 25.58 -34.28
C ASN A 15 40.98 25.97 -33.99
N PHE A 16 40.64 27.26 -33.95
CA PHE A 16 39.26 27.70 -33.78
C PHE A 16 38.33 27.11 -34.85
N PHE A 17 38.78 27.07 -36.11
CA PHE A 17 38.03 26.45 -37.19
C PHE A 17 37.90 24.93 -37.02
N LEU A 18 38.97 24.25 -36.62
CA LEU A 18 38.94 22.81 -36.33
C LEU A 18 38.03 22.48 -35.14
N ASP A 19 38.10 23.26 -34.07
CA ASP A 19 37.26 23.08 -32.88
C ASP A 19 35.78 23.30 -33.21
N ALA A 20 35.46 24.27 -34.07
CA ALA A 20 34.10 24.46 -34.56
C ALA A 20 33.61 23.25 -35.38
N PHE A 21 34.46 22.70 -36.26
CA PHE A 21 34.14 21.51 -37.05
C PHE A 21 33.97 20.27 -36.17
N LEU A 22 34.89 20.04 -35.22
CA LEU A 22 34.80 18.95 -34.25
C LEU A 22 33.56 19.11 -33.36
N GLY A 23 33.22 20.34 -32.98
CA GLY A 23 31.98 20.67 -32.29
C GLY A 23 30.76 20.21 -33.07
N LEU A 24 30.70 20.51 -34.38
CA LEU A 24 29.61 20.07 -35.25
C LEU A 24 29.55 18.54 -35.32
N VAL A 25 30.66 17.87 -35.62
CA VAL A 25 30.71 16.40 -35.71
C VAL A 25 30.27 15.75 -34.39
N SER A 26 30.77 16.24 -33.25
CA SER A 26 30.42 15.72 -31.93
C SER A 26 28.94 15.91 -31.60
N SER A 27 28.35 17.04 -32.00
CA SER A 27 26.92 17.31 -31.77
C SER A 27 26.03 16.37 -32.60
N THR A 28 26.40 16.10 -33.85
CA THR A 28 25.71 15.14 -34.72
C THR A 28 25.80 13.71 -34.17
N LEU A 29 26.99 13.29 -33.70
CA LEU A 29 27.16 11.98 -33.06
C LEU A 29 26.34 11.85 -31.77
N ARG A 30 26.28 12.92 -30.96
CA ARG A 30 25.47 12.94 -29.75
C ARG A 30 23.97 12.82 -30.07
N LEU A 31 23.49 13.50 -31.12
CA LEU A 31 22.11 13.41 -31.57
C LEU A 31 21.77 12.00 -32.08
N SER A 32 22.66 11.39 -32.87
CA SER A 32 22.43 10.04 -33.38
C SER A 32 22.41 9.00 -32.26
N GLN A 33 23.31 9.08 -31.29
CA GLN A 33 23.30 8.23 -30.09
C GLN A 33 22.02 8.41 -29.27
N SER A 34 21.57 9.65 -29.06
CA SER A 34 20.33 9.93 -28.35
C SER A 34 19.10 9.35 -29.07
N LEU A 35 19.07 9.42 -30.40
CA LEU A 35 17.96 8.88 -31.19
C LEU A 35 17.90 7.35 -31.12
N ILE A 36 19.06 6.69 -31.27
CA ILE A 36 19.15 5.22 -31.15
C ILE A 36 18.72 4.78 -29.75
N GLY A 37 19.21 5.47 -28.71
CA GLY A 37 18.80 5.23 -27.33
C GLY A 37 17.28 5.40 -27.17
N ALA A 38 16.73 6.51 -27.65
CA ALA A 38 15.29 6.78 -27.58
C ALA A 38 14.46 5.67 -28.23
N ILE A 39 14.84 5.16 -29.42
CA ILE A 39 14.12 4.08 -30.10
C ILE A 39 14.12 2.78 -29.28
N ILE A 40 15.27 2.41 -28.70
CA ILE A 40 15.39 1.20 -27.89
C ILE A 40 14.56 1.32 -26.61
N TYR A 41 14.64 2.47 -25.93
CA TYR A 41 13.92 2.70 -24.66
C TYR A 41 12.43 3.01 -24.86
N MET A 42 12.00 3.50 -26.01
CA MET A 42 10.58 3.77 -26.29
C MET A 42 9.71 2.51 -26.19
N SER A 43 10.28 1.34 -26.50
CA SER A 43 9.60 0.05 -26.34
C SER A 43 9.41 -0.36 -24.87
N ARG A 44 10.20 0.24 -23.96
CA ARG A 44 10.26 -0.13 -22.55
C ARG A 44 9.65 0.99 -21.68
N LEU A 45 8.45 0.74 -21.17
CA LEU A 45 7.69 1.72 -20.37
C LEU A 45 8.20 1.88 -18.93
N ASP A 46 9.19 1.09 -18.51
CA ASP A 46 9.73 1.12 -17.15
C ASP A 46 10.75 2.23 -16.91
N TYR A 47 11.16 2.94 -17.95
CA TYR A 47 12.10 4.05 -17.86
C TYR A 47 11.63 5.23 -18.70
N SER A 48 11.55 6.42 -18.11
CA SER A 48 11.28 7.63 -18.89
C SER A 48 12.56 8.09 -19.61
N PRO A 49 12.59 8.13 -20.95
CA PRO A 49 13.71 8.69 -21.70
C PRO A 49 13.85 10.21 -21.48
N LEU A 50 12.83 10.86 -20.92
CA LEU A 50 12.85 12.24 -20.48
C LEU A 50 13.58 12.36 -19.13
N GLY A 51 14.35 13.44 -18.94
CA GLY A 51 15.04 13.66 -17.66
C GLY A 51 14.05 13.76 -16.49
N ARG A 52 14.48 13.50 -15.26
CA ARG A 52 13.63 13.42 -14.04
C ARG A 52 12.63 14.58 -13.83
N LYS A 53 12.93 15.79 -14.32
CA LYS A 53 12.03 16.94 -14.20
C LYS A 53 10.88 16.93 -15.23
N LEU A 54 11.02 16.16 -16.30
CA LEU A 54 10.10 16.03 -17.43
C LEU A 54 9.46 14.64 -17.49
N GLU A 55 9.69 13.79 -16.49
CA GLU A 55 9.09 12.45 -16.38
C GLU A 55 7.56 12.50 -16.38
N THR A 56 6.96 13.58 -15.88
CA THR A 56 5.50 13.80 -15.93
C THR A 56 4.95 14.10 -17.32
N TRP A 57 5.81 14.46 -18.28
CA TRP A 57 5.42 14.67 -19.68
C TRP A 57 5.44 13.37 -20.48
N ASP A 58 5.94 12.30 -19.90
CA ASP A 58 5.94 10.97 -20.49
C ASP A 58 4.67 10.21 -20.09
N ASP A 59 3.68 10.23 -20.98
CA ASP A 59 2.42 9.53 -20.76
C ASP A 59 2.61 8.01 -20.62
N GLY A 60 3.62 7.44 -21.30
CA GLY A 60 3.92 6.01 -21.23
C GLY A 60 4.43 5.60 -19.85
N PHE A 61 5.41 6.34 -19.34
CA PHE A 61 5.93 6.11 -17.99
C PHE A 61 4.88 6.37 -16.91
N SER A 62 4.07 7.43 -17.05
CA SER A 62 2.96 7.73 -16.14
C SER A 62 1.93 6.59 -16.08
N ALA A 63 1.55 6.05 -17.24
CA ALA A 63 0.66 4.89 -17.32
C ALA A 63 1.26 3.65 -16.64
N TYR A 64 2.57 3.41 -16.80
CA TYR A 64 3.26 2.32 -16.11
C TYR A 64 3.24 2.48 -14.58
N CYS A 65 3.54 3.68 -14.05
CA CYS A 65 3.42 3.94 -12.62
C CYS A 65 2.01 3.71 -12.10
N GLY A 66 0.99 4.16 -12.85
CA GLY A 66 -0.41 3.90 -12.54
C GLY A 66 -0.73 2.40 -12.52
N PHE A 67 -0.26 1.65 -13.51
CA PHE A 67 -0.40 0.20 -13.58
C PHE A 67 0.18 -0.50 -12.34
N ILE A 68 1.42 -0.16 -11.95
CA ILE A 68 2.06 -0.73 -10.76
C ILE A 68 1.28 -0.39 -9.48
N HIS A 69 0.79 0.85 -9.36
CA HIS A 69 -0.01 1.24 -8.18
C HIS A 69 -1.30 0.43 -8.06
N ILE A 70 -2.01 0.25 -9.18
CA ILE A 70 -3.23 -0.56 -9.28
C ILE A 70 -2.91 -2.02 -8.97
N GLU A 71 -1.83 -2.57 -9.53
CA GLU A 71 -1.43 -3.96 -9.28
C GLU A 71 -1.10 -4.19 -7.79
N CYS A 72 -0.34 -3.27 -7.17
CA CYS A 72 -0.04 -3.33 -5.74
C CYS A 72 -1.30 -3.22 -4.88
N ALA A 73 -2.28 -2.40 -5.26
CA ALA A 73 -3.54 -2.26 -4.54
C ALA A 73 -4.41 -3.53 -4.64
N HIS A 74 -4.50 -4.15 -5.81
CA HIS A 74 -5.35 -5.32 -6.03
C HIS A 74 -4.71 -6.65 -5.62
N ARG A 75 -3.39 -6.80 -5.77
CA ARG A 75 -2.67 -8.05 -5.54
C ARG A 75 -1.60 -7.90 -4.46
N HIS A 76 -1.95 -7.25 -3.35
CA HIS A 76 -1.01 -7.11 -2.25
C HIS A 76 -0.72 -8.48 -1.60
N PRO A 77 0.53 -9.00 -1.63
CA PRO A 77 0.83 -10.37 -1.22
C PRO A 77 0.50 -10.63 0.26
N VAL A 78 0.70 -9.63 1.13
CA VAL A 78 0.36 -9.75 2.55
C VAL A 78 -1.15 -9.90 2.76
N LEU A 79 -1.97 -9.21 1.98
CA LEU A 79 -3.43 -9.31 2.10
C LEU A 79 -3.92 -10.67 1.60
N LEU A 80 -3.37 -11.17 0.48
CA LEU A 80 -3.72 -12.49 -0.05
C LEU A 80 -3.38 -13.61 0.94
N VAL A 81 -2.19 -13.57 1.54
CA VAL A 81 -1.79 -14.55 2.56
C VAL A 81 -2.66 -14.43 3.82
N PHE A 82 -2.96 -13.20 4.27
CA PHE A 82 -3.82 -12.96 5.42
C PHE A 82 -5.23 -13.52 5.20
N VAL A 83 -5.87 -13.20 4.07
CA VAL A 83 -7.20 -13.70 3.72
C VAL A 83 -7.17 -15.22 3.55
N GLY A 84 -6.14 -15.77 2.90
CA GLY A 84 -5.96 -17.22 2.78
C GLY A 84 -5.84 -17.92 4.14
N HIS A 85 -5.11 -17.33 5.08
CA HIS A 85 -5.00 -17.84 6.44
C HIS A 85 -6.34 -17.75 7.20
N LEU A 86 -7.09 -16.65 7.06
CA LEU A 86 -8.43 -16.52 7.65
C LEU A 86 -9.39 -17.58 7.09
N LEU A 87 -9.39 -17.79 5.77
CA LEU A 87 -10.23 -18.79 5.11
C LEU A 87 -9.87 -20.22 5.57
N SER A 88 -8.57 -20.51 5.70
CA SER A 88 -8.10 -21.80 6.24
C SER A 88 -8.59 -22.04 7.67
N ILE A 89 -8.55 -21.02 8.53
CA ILE A 89 -9.11 -21.11 9.89
C ILE A 89 -10.61 -21.41 9.84
N VAL A 90 -11.38 -20.71 8.99
CA VAL A 90 -12.83 -20.93 8.87
C VAL A 90 -13.13 -22.34 8.36
N LYS A 91 -12.45 -22.80 7.31
CA LYS A 91 -12.62 -24.15 6.76
C LYS A 91 -12.28 -25.24 7.78
N SER A 92 -11.16 -25.11 8.49
CA SER A 92 -10.77 -26.06 9.53
C SER A 92 -11.80 -26.14 10.68
N LYS A 93 -12.50 -25.04 10.96
CA LYS A 93 -13.58 -25.01 11.94
C LYS A 93 -14.82 -25.74 11.43
N ASP A 94 -15.18 -25.58 10.16
CA ASP A 94 -16.34 -26.24 9.54
C ASP A 94 -16.13 -27.77 9.45
N ASP A 95 -14.95 -28.21 9.01
CA ASP A 95 -14.58 -29.63 8.98
C ASP A 95 -14.60 -30.25 10.40
N SER A 96 -14.16 -29.50 11.42
CA SER A 96 -14.20 -29.96 12.82
C SER A 96 -15.62 -30.04 13.41
N VAL A 97 -16.56 -29.23 12.91
CA VAL A 97 -17.97 -29.26 13.31
C VAL A 97 -18.66 -30.43 12.61
N SER A 98 -18.45 -30.62 11.30
CA SER A 98 -18.98 -31.76 10.56
C SER A 98 -18.51 -33.10 11.14
N MET A 99 -17.23 -33.22 11.51
CA MET A 99 -16.70 -34.45 12.12
C MET A 99 -17.23 -34.68 13.55
N LYS A 100 -17.45 -33.61 14.33
CA LYS A 100 -18.06 -33.72 15.66
C LYS A 100 -19.51 -34.17 15.59
N THR A 101 -20.29 -33.68 14.62
CA THR A 101 -21.70 -34.06 14.44
C THR A 101 -21.85 -35.54 14.10
N VAL A 102 -20.98 -36.10 13.25
CA VAL A 102 -20.99 -37.53 12.90
C VAL A 102 -20.59 -38.42 14.09
N MET A 103 -19.68 -37.97 14.96
CA MET A 103 -19.31 -38.71 16.19
C MET A 103 -20.35 -38.60 17.31
N THR A 104 -21.16 -37.53 17.36
CA THR A 104 -22.14 -37.32 18.45
C THR A 104 -23.38 -38.21 18.37
N ASP A 105 -23.70 -38.80 17.21
CA ASP A 105 -24.81 -39.77 17.11
C ASP A 105 -24.50 -41.11 17.83
N ALA A 106 -23.23 -41.35 18.23
CA ALA A 106 -22.80 -42.59 18.85
C ALA A 106 -22.68 -42.54 20.39
N GLU A 107 -22.72 -41.36 21.05
CA GLU A 107 -22.32 -41.24 22.48
C GLU A 107 -23.24 -40.32 23.31
N HIS A 108 -24.41 -40.85 23.67
CA HIS A 108 -25.21 -40.71 24.90
C HIS A 108 -24.96 -39.52 25.90
N VAL A 109 -25.85 -38.52 25.85
CA VAL A 109 -26.65 -37.81 26.89
C VAL A 109 -26.07 -37.37 28.27
N ILE A 110 -24.97 -37.89 28.82
CA ILE A 110 -24.53 -37.54 30.20
C ILE A 110 -23.35 -36.53 30.26
N THR A 111 -22.59 -36.34 29.17
CA THR A 111 -21.34 -35.54 29.17
C THR A 111 -21.47 -34.12 28.61
N ALA A 112 -22.68 -33.66 28.30
CA ALA A 112 -22.89 -32.37 27.64
C ALA A 112 -22.46 -31.16 28.51
N ASP A 113 -22.68 -31.22 29.82
CA ASP A 113 -22.39 -30.11 30.74
C ASP A 113 -20.88 -29.97 31.03
N GLU A 114 -20.19 -31.09 31.30
CA GLU A 114 -18.71 -31.12 31.43
C GLU A 114 -18.00 -30.70 30.14
N ARG A 115 -18.56 -31.07 28.97
CA ARG A 115 -18.03 -30.67 27.66
C ARG A 115 -18.25 -29.18 27.40
N ALA A 116 -19.40 -28.63 27.81
CA ALA A 116 -19.66 -27.19 27.72
C ALA A 116 -18.75 -26.39 28.66
N GLU A 117 -18.44 -26.90 29.84
CA GLU A 117 -17.55 -26.25 30.78
C GLU A 117 -16.07 -26.29 30.31
N ASN A 118 -15.60 -27.42 29.80
CA ASN A 118 -14.27 -27.56 29.22
C ASN A 118 -14.06 -26.65 28.01
N THR A 119 -15.06 -26.52 27.12
CA THR A 119 -14.96 -25.59 25.98
C THR A 119 -14.91 -24.13 26.44
N ARG A 120 -15.69 -23.72 27.45
CA ARG A 120 -15.63 -22.38 28.05
C ARG A 120 -14.27 -22.10 28.70
N ALA A 121 -13.72 -23.07 29.43
CA ALA A 121 -12.39 -22.95 30.04
C ALA A 121 -11.29 -22.80 28.98
N GLU A 122 -11.36 -23.58 27.89
CA GLU A 122 -10.45 -23.45 26.75
C GLU A 122 -10.58 -22.08 26.06
N HIS A 123 -11.80 -21.59 25.85
CA HIS A 123 -12.03 -20.29 25.26
C HIS A 123 -11.42 -19.17 26.10
N ARG A 124 -11.61 -19.21 27.43
CA ARG A 124 -10.96 -18.27 28.36
C ARG A 124 -9.45 -18.36 28.23
N ARG A 125 -8.86 -19.55 28.29
CA ARG A 125 -7.41 -19.76 28.16
C ARG A 125 -6.85 -19.15 26.86
N ARG A 126 -7.51 -19.41 25.72
CA ARG A 126 -7.12 -18.84 24.41
C ARG A 126 -7.19 -17.31 24.39
N GLN A 127 -8.20 -16.71 25.04
CA GLN A 127 -8.29 -15.26 25.16
C GLN A 127 -7.12 -14.67 25.96
N TRP A 128 -6.75 -15.27 27.10
CA TRP A 128 -5.62 -14.81 27.91
C TRP A 128 -4.30 -14.92 27.16
N ILE A 129 -4.07 -16.02 26.43
CA ILE A 129 -2.87 -16.19 25.60
C ILE A 129 -2.76 -15.08 24.56
N ARG A 130 -3.85 -14.76 23.85
CA ARG A 130 -3.86 -13.66 22.86
C ARG A 130 -3.59 -12.30 23.49
N LYS A 131 -4.14 -12.04 24.68
CA LYS A 131 -3.87 -10.79 25.43
C LYS A 131 -2.40 -10.68 25.82
N TRP A 132 -1.79 -11.77 26.29
CA TRP A 132 -0.37 -11.80 26.63
C TRP A 132 0.53 -11.67 25.40
N GLN A 133 0.19 -12.33 24.29
CA GLN A 133 0.91 -12.18 23.01
C GLN A 133 0.85 -10.73 22.52
N LEU A 134 -0.31 -10.08 22.62
CA LEU A 134 -0.45 -8.66 22.27
C LEU A 134 0.39 -7.77 23.19
N ALA A 135 0.36 -8.01 24.50
CA ALA A 135 1.17 -7.25 25.46
C ALA A 135 2.67 -7.39 25.14
N ALA A 136 3.16 -8.61 24.92
CA ALA A 136 4.55 -8.87 24.54
C ALA A 136 4.93 -8.19 23.22
N PHE A 137 4.03 -8.20 22.23
CA PHE A 137 4.24 -7.51 20.96
C PHE A 137 4.33 -5.99 21.13
N LEU A 138 3.45 -5.40 21.94
CA LEU A 138 3.41 -3.95 22.18
C LEU A 138 4.61 -3.46 23.00
N VAL A 139 5.10 -4.25 23.96
CA VAL A 139 6.32 -3.91 24.72
C VAL A 139 7.54 -3.83 23.79
N ARG A 140 7.61 -4.69 22.77
CA ARG A 140 8.68 -4.65 21.77
C ARG A 140 8.51 -3.56 20.71
N ASN A 141 7.29 -3.03 20.52
CA ASN A 141 6.95 -2.07 19.47
C ASN A 141 6.19 -0.86 20.05
N PRO A 142 6.87 0.07 20.75
CA PRO A 142 6.21 1.17 21.47
C PRO A 142 5.50 2.17 20.54
N SER A 143 5.99 2.36 19.31
CA SER A 143 5.35 3.23 18.31
C SER A 143 3.93 2.75 17.96
N ILE A 144 3.74 1.45 17.80
CA ILE A 144 2.44 0.84 17.50
C ILE A 144 1.47 1.03 18.67
N ALA A 145 1.96 1.00 19.92
CA ALA A 145 1.12 1.25 21.09
C ALA A 145 0.55 2.68 21.09
N PHE A 146 1.37 3.67 20.72
CA PHE A 146 0.95 5.05 20.57
C PHE A 146 -0.12 5.20 19.46
N PHE A 147 0.15 4.69 18.25
CA PHE A 147 -0.81 4.75 17.14
C PHE A 147 -2.11 4.02 17.46
N ARG A 148 -2.04 2.86 18.13
CA ARG A 148 -3.22 2.11 18.55
C ARG A 148 -4.09 2.91 19.52
N LYS A 149 -3.49 3.60 20.49
CA LYS A 149 -4.24 4.46 21.43
C LYS A 149 -4.89 5.63 20.70
N ALA A 150 -4.16 6.29 19.80
CA ALA A 150 -4.67 7.40 18.99
C ALA A 150 -5.85 6.95 18.10
N TYR A 151 -5.72 5.81 17.43
CA TYR A 151 -6.77 5.23 16.58
C TYR A 151 -8.03 4.90 17.38
N ILE A 152 -7.90 4.26 18.55
CA ILE A 152 -9.05 3.91 19.40
C ILE A 152 -9.77 5.19 19.88
N ASN A 153 -9.03 6.21 20.27
CA ASN A 153 -9.61 7.50 20.68
C ASN A 153 -10.37 8.16 19.53
N GLN A 154 -9.82 8.14 18.31
CA GLN A 154 -10.48 8.68 17.12
C GLN A 154 -11.76 7.90 16.79
N TYR A 155 -11.73 6.57 16.87
CA TYR A 155 -12.91 5.75 16.66
C TYR A 155 -14.03 6.08 17.66
N HIS A 156 -13.70 6.19 18.94
CA HIS A 156 -14.65 6.55 19.98
C HIS A 156 -15.23 7.97 19.78
N SER A 157 -14.40 8.93 19.37
CA SER A 157 -14.88 10.27 19.03
C SER A 157 -15.85 10.24 17.84
N ASN A 158 -15.55 9.47 16.79
CA ASN A 158 -16.41 9.34 15.62
C ASN A 158 -17.74 8.67 15.95
N SER A 159 -17.75 7.62 16.79
CA SER A 159 -18.99 6.98 17.22
C SER A 159 -19.88 7.91 18.04
N LEU A 160 -19.30 8.77 18.89
CA LEU A 160 -20.06 9.76 19.64
C LEU A 160 -20.68 10.83 18.73
N ILE A 161 -19.95 11.29 17.71
CA ILE A 161 -20.45 12.24 16.72
C ILE A 161 -21.60 11.63 15.91
N GLU A 162 -21.53 10.34 15.58
CA GLU A 162 -22.57 9.63 14.85
C GLU A 162 -23.85 9.48 15.68
N VAL A 163 -23.71 9.09 16.96
CA VAL A 163 -24.84 9.04 17.91
C VAL A 163 -25.47 10.42 18.10
N SER A 164 -24.67 11.47 18.23
CA SER A 164 -25.16 12.85 18.36
C SER A 164 -25.91 13.32 17.11
N ARG A 165 -25.45 12.97 15.90
CA ARG A 165 -26.16 13.22 14.65
C ARG A 165 -27.52 12.52 14.63
N THR A 166 -27.58 11.24 14.97
CA THR A 166 -28.84 10.47 15.00
C THR A 166 -29.86 11.08 15.96
N ILE A 167 -29.42 11.46 17.17
CA ILE A 167 -30.30 12.12 18.16
C ILE A 167 -30.83 13.45 17.61
N ASN A 168 -29.99 14.24 16.95
CA ASN A 168 -30.42 15.52 16.38
C ASN A 168 -31.43 15.33 15.23
N TYR A 169 -31.21 14.35 14.35
CA TYR A 169 -32.20 13.98 13.31
C TYR A 169 -33.54 13.54 13.91
N ASP A 170 -33.54 12.75 14.98
CA ASP A 170 -34.77 12.32 15.65
C ASP A 170 -35.51 13.47 16.32
N ILE A 171 -34.81 14.42 16.95
CA ILE A 171 -35.41 15.63 17.52
C ILE A 171 -36.04 16.49 16.42
N GLN A 172 -35.36 16.70 15.29
CA GLN A 172 -35.93 17.42 14.16
C GLN A 172 -37.17 16.72 13.58
N LYS A 173 -37.13 15.40 13.46
CA LYS A 173 -38.26 14.59 12.96
C LYS A 173 -39.47 14.62 13.90
N ILE A 174 -39.26 14.68 15.22
CA ILE A 174 -40.32 14.86 16.21
C ILE A 174 -40.89 16.28 16.14
N GLY A 175 -40.03 17.29 16.01
CA GLY A 175 -40.44 18.68 15.81
C GLY A 175 -41.34 18.85 14.60
N ILE A 176 -40.91 18.38 13.42
CA ILE A 176 -41.68 18.48 12.18
C ILE A 176 -43.03 17.74 12.26
N ARG A 177 -43.07 16.55 12.87
CA ARG A 177 -44.35 15.83 13.09
C ARG A 177 -45.32 16.59 13.99
N ARG A 178 -44.81 17.36 14.96
CA ARG A 178 -45.62 18.16 15.87
C ARG A 178 -46.22 19.39 15.19
N TYR A 179 -45.53 19.98 14.22
CA TYR A 179 -46.03 21.10 13.41
C TYR A 179 -47.05 20.70 12.35
N MET A 180 -47.04 19.45 11.89
CA MET A 180 -47.92 18.93 10.84
C MET A 180 -49.21 18.27 11.37
N SER A 181 -49.37 18.24 12.70
CA SER A 181 -50.51 17.65 13.43
C SER A 181 -51.48 18.71 13.99
N VAL A 182 -51.30 19.99 13.63
CA VAL A 182 -52.15 21.14 13.99
C VAL A 182 -52.72 21.70 12.69
#